data_AF-A0A8H4XRU2-F1
#
_entry.id   AF-A0A8H4XRU2-F1
#
_cell.length_a   1.000
_cell.length_b   1.000
_cell.length_c   1.000
_cell.angle_alpha   90.00
_cell.angle_beta   90.00
_cell.angle_gamma   90.00
#
_symmetry.space_group_name_H-M   'P 1'
#
loop_
_entity.id
_entity.type
_entity.pdbx_description
1 polymer ?
#
loop_
_entity_poly.entity_id
_entity_poly.type
_entity_poly.pdbx_seq_one_letter_code
_entity_poly.pdbx_strand_id
1 'polypeptide(L)'
;VFERNADTGRSFDFKSHYDVVLRNPHYIDESQRKDYDAYRGFRSNHIHLSVAILAPNSEDQSRPNYNTVHLTPRLFTHFFNWWSLFAGVMSLPVRQGPLWPGITKTSKKFGRHLATVKYKLLLSPLFASHIYKHKDTEDYGEDVVTATGIKVRLGNFKFDLHQRRERVQTPIKGRLKQMKSSAMRINQAELDFEAADFRAVSASIEG
;
A
#
# COMPACT_ATOMS: atom_id res chain seq x y z
N VAL A 1 -7.58 3.32 -10.85
CA VAL A 1 -8.88 3.90 -11.26
C VAL A 1 -9.10 5.21 -10.53
N PHE A 2 -9.77 6.19 -11.15
CA PHE A 2 -9.99 7.53 -10.57
C PHE A 2 -11.49 7.81 -10.41
N GLU A 3 -11.86 8.54 -9.36
CA GLU A 3 -13.23 9.07 -9.15
C GLU A 3 -13.16 10.58 -8.91
N ARG A 4 -14.21 11.29 -9.29
CA ARG A 4 -14.43 12.70 -8.93
C ARG A 4 -15.66 12.87 -8.05
N ASN A 5 -15.73 14.00 -7.36
CA ASN A 5 -16.96 14.40 -6.68
C ASN A 5 -17.95 14.96 -7.72
N ALA A 6 -19.22 14.62 -7.55
CA ALA A 6 -20.37 15.14 -8.28
C ALA A 6 -21.42 15.63 -7.27
N ASP A 7 -22.44 16.35 -7.73
CA ASP A 7 -23.44 16.96 -6.86
C ASP A 7 -24.21 15.92 -6.02
N THR A 8 -24.43 14.74 -6.60
CA THR A 8 -25.12 13.61 -5.96
C THR A 8 -24.19 12.58 -5.32
N GLY A 9 -22.86 12.80 -5.32
CA GLY A 9 -21.91 11.87 -4.70
C GLY A 9 -20.57 11.76 -5.43
N ARG A 10 -20.23 10.54 -5.87
CA ARG A 10 -19.00 10.26 -6.63
C ARG A 10 -19.35 9.70 -7.99
N SER A 11 -18.56 10.06 -9.00
CA SER A 11 -18.76 9.62 -10.39
C SER A 11 -17.40 9.25 -11.01
N PHE A 12 -17.45 8.28 -11.91
CA PHE A 12 -16.34 7.87 -12.78
C PHE A 12 -16.38 8.56 -14.14
N ASP A 13 -17.40 9.39 -14.41
CA ASP A 13 -17.58 10.06 -15.69
C ASP A 13 -16.71 11.30 -15.73
N PHE A 14 -15.67 11.31 -16.55
CA PHE A 14 -14.78 12.45 -16.70
C PHE A 14 -15.07 13.19 -18.00
N LYS A 15 -14.95 14.52 -17.93
CA LYS A 15 -14.79 15.35 -19.12
C LYS A 15 -13.52 14.89 -19.86
N SER A 16 -13.57 14.79 -21.19
CA SER A 16 -12.40 14.39 -21.97
C SER A 16 -11.29 15.44 -21.88
N HIS A 17 -10.03 15.00 -21.97
CA HIS A 17 -8.88 15.89 -21.83
C HIS A 17 -8.83 16.99 -22.91
N TYR A 18 -9.29 16.70 -24.13
CA TYR A 18 -9.30 17.65 -25.24
C TYR A 18 -10.33 18.78 -25.07
N ASP A 19 -11.35 18.58 -24.23
CA ASP A 19 -12.32 19.63 -23.92
C ASP A 19 -11.79 20.60 -22.83
N VAL A 20 -10.63 20.30 -22.23
CA VAL A 20 -9.99 21.14 -21.20
C VAL A 20 -9.28 22.31 -21.86
N VAL A 21 -9.94 23.47 -21.85
CA VAL A 21 -9.36 24.72 -22.37
C VAL A 21 -8.83 25.55 -21.20
N LEU A 22 -7.50 25.67 -21.13
CA LEU A 22 -6.83 26.53 -20.16
C LEU A 22 -6.98 27.99 -20.59
N ARG A 23 -7.57 28.82 -19.73
CA ARG A 23 -7.61 30.27 -19.92
C ARG A 23 -6.88 30.96 -18.77
N ASN A 24 -6.16 32.03 -19.10
CA ASN A 24 -5.56 32.87 -18.08
C ASN A 24 -6.70 33.57 -17.31
N PRO A 25 -6.73 33.51 -15.96
CA PRO A 25 -7.76 34.16 -15.15
C PRO A 25 -7.99 35.63 -15.50
N HIS A 26 -6.96 36.36 -15.95
CA HIS A 26 -7.08 37.77 -16.35
C HIS A 26 -8.08 38.02 -17.48
N TYR A 27 -8.29 37.05 -18.37
CA TYR A 27 -9.20 37.15 -19.51
C TYR A 27 -10.55 36.46 -19.26
N ILE A 28 -10.91 36.27 -18.00
CA ILE A 28 -12.19 35.67 -17.59
C ILE A 28 -13.02 36.78 -16.97
N ASP A 29 -14.26 36.91 -17.47
CA ASP A 29 -15.24 37.86 -16.96
C ASP A 29 -15.36 37.75 -15.44
N GLU A 30 -15.44 38.90 -14.76
CA GLU A 30 -15.45 38.96 -13.29
C GLU A 30 -16.58 38.14 -12.67
N SER A 31 -17.74 38.07 -13.35
CA SER A 31 -18.90 37.28 -12.92
C SER A 31 -18.63 35.77 -12.90
N GLN A 32 -17.78 35.26 -13.81
CA GLN A 32 -17.45 33.83 -13.92
C GLN A 32 -16.17 33.46 -13.18
N ARG A 33 -15.29 34.44 -12.94
CA ARG A 33 -13.95 34.23 -12.38
C ARG A 33 -13.97 33.57 -11.00
N LYS A 34 -15.00 33.83 -10.19
CA LYS A 34 -15.12 33.28 -8.83
C LYS A 34 -15.21 31.75 -8.81
N ASP A 35 -15.92 31.15 -9.78
CA ASP A 35 -16.19 29.71 -9.83
C ASP A 35 -15.47 29.01 -11.00
N TYR A 36 -14.63 29.74 -11.74
CA TYR A 36 -13.90 29.19 -12.87
C TYR A 36 -12.87 28.15 -12.45
N ASP A 37 -13.00 26.96 -13.01
CA ASP A 37 -11.99 25.90 -12.91
C ASP A 37 -11.89 25.23 -14.29
N ALA A 38 -10.78 25.47 -14.99
CA ALA A 38 -10.54 24.89 -16.31
C ALA A 38 -10.61 23.35 -16.31
N TYR A 39 -10.24 22.73 -15.18
CA TYR A 39 -10.25 21.28 -14.99
C TYR A 39 -11.56 20.76 -14.38
N ARG A 40 -12.61 21.59 -14.29
CA ARG A 40 -13.92 21.15 -13.80
C ARG A 40 -14.42 19.99 -14.65
N GLY A 41 -14.83 18.91 -13.98
CA GLY A 41 -15.24 17.66 -14.64
C GLY A 41 -14.10 16.75 -15.10
N PHE A 42 -12.86 17.25 -15.22
CA PHE A 42 -11.68 16.45 -15.55
C PHE A 42 -10.87 16.03 -14.31
N ARG A 43 -10.79 16.88 -13.29
CA ARG A 43 -9.97 16.61 -12.09
C ARG A 43 -10.53 15.45 -11.25
N SER A 44 -9.70 14.46 -10.95
CA SER A 44 -10.00 13.39 -10.00
C SER A 44 -9.83 13.85 -8.54
N ASN A 45 -10.70 13.38 -7.65
CA ASN A 45 -10.61 13.62 -6.21
C ASN A 45 -10.12 12.40 -5.44
N HIS A 46 -10.44 11.20 -5.93
CA HIS A 46 -10.12 9.92 -5.29
C HIS A 46 -9.37 9.00 -6.25
N ILE A 47 -8.41 8.27 -5.71
CA ILE A 47 -7.56 7.32 -6.40
C ILE A 47 -7.83 5.94 -5.80
N HIS A 48 -8.03 4.96 -6.67
CA HIS A 48 -8.21 3.54 -6.32
C HIS A 48 -7.01 2.77 -6.87
N LEU A 49 -6.21 2.25 -5.95
CA LEU A 49 -5.03 1.45 -6.25
C LEU A 49 -5.36 -0.04 -6.17
N SER A 50 -4.81 -0.83 -7.07
CA SER A 50 -4.87 -2.29 -7.03
C SER A 50 -3.48 -2.84 -7.33
N VAL A 51 -3.00 -3.75 -6.49
CA VAL A 51 -1.75 -4.48 -6.70
C VAL A 51 -2.12 -5.96 -6.81
N ALA A 52 -1.72 -6.58 -7.91
CA ALA A 52 -2.01 -7.99 -8.17
C ALA A 52 -0.72 -8.75 -8.53
N ILE A 53 -0.51 -9.91 -7.92
CA ILE A 53 0.54 -10.86 -8.27
C ILE A 53 -0.14 -12.17 -8.61
N LEU A 54 0.01 -12.61 -9.86
CA LEU A 54 -0.57 -13.83 -10.38
C LEU A 54 0.57 -14.72 -10.87
N ALA A 55 0.81 -15.82 -10.17
CA ALA A 55 1.72 -16.87 -10.58
C ALA A 55 1.07 -18.25 -10.33
N PRO A 56 -0.05 -18.55 -11.03
CA PRO A 56 -0.63 -19.88 -11.01
C PRO A 56 0.27 -20.86 -11.77
N ASN A 57 0.20 -22.14 -11.42
CA ASN A 57 0.85 -23.18 -12.20
C ASN A 57 0.09 -23.38 -13.51
N SER A 58 0.78 -23.45 -14.65
CA SER A 58 0.17 -23.71 -15.94
C SER A 58 0.47 -25.15 -16.36
N GLU A 59 -0.55 -25.88 -16.77
CA GLU A 59 -0.43 -27.30 -17.17
C GLU A 59 0.50 -27.51 -18.38
N ASP A 60 0.69 -26.47 -19.21
CA ASP A 60 1.54 -26.51 -20.41
C ASP A 60 3.04 -26.36 -20.11
N GLN A 61 3.45 -26.26 -18.84
CA GLN A 61 4.85 -26.05 -18.50
C GLN A 61 5.63 -27.37 -18.43
N SER A 62 6.58 -27.52 -19.36
CA SER A 62 7.50 -28.66 -19.43
C SER A 62 8.44 -28.85 -18.22
N ARG A 63 8.51 -27.85 -17.32
CA ARG A 63 9.36 -27.89 -16.11
C ARG A 63 8.56 -27.47 -14.88
N PRO A 64 8.77 -28.14 -13.72
CA PRO A 64 8.09 -27.77 -12.49
C PRO A 64 8.59 -26.40 -12.00
N ASN A 65 7.71 -25.41 -11.99
CA ASN A 65 7.96 -24.10 -11.41
C ASN A 65 7.27 -23.98 -10.05
N TYR A 66 7.84 -23.20 -9.14
CA TYR A 66 7.30 -23.01 -7.79
C TYR A 66 7.54 -21.59 -7.29
N ASN A 67 6.62 -21.10 -6.47
CA ASN A 67 6.75 -19.80 -5.81
C ASN A 67 7.37 -19.99 -4.42
N THR A 68 8.28 -19.11 -4.02
CA THR A 68 8.87 -19.12 -2.67
C THR A 68 8.75 -17.78 -1.98
N VAL A 69 8.38 -17.79 -0.70
CA VAL A 69 8.37 -16.61 0.15
C VAL A 69 9.18 -16.88 1.41
N HIS A 70 10.27 -16.14 1.58
CA HIS A 70 11.15 -16.26 2.74
C HIS A 70 10.88 -15.11 3.72
N LEU A 71 10.04 -15.39 4.71
CA LEU A 71 9.70 -14.46 5.78
C LEU A 71 10.84 -14.43 6.80
N THR A 72 12.00 -13.88 6.46
CA THR A 72 13.11 -13.77 7.44
C THR A 72 12.92 -12.55 8.34
N PRO A 73 13.56 -12.51 9.53
CA PRO A 73 13.48 -11.34 10.40
C PRO A 73 13.98 -10.07 9.71
N ARG A 74 15.05 -10.19 8.91
CA ARG A 74 15.61 -9.10 8.11
C ARG A 74 14.64 -8.62 7.02
N LEU A 75 13.88 -9.53 6.39
CA LEU A 75 12.82 -9.15 5.45
C LEU A 75 11.77 -8.27 6.15
N PHE A 76 11.32 -8.65 7.34
CA PHE A 76 10.37 -7.83 8.10
C PHE A 76 10.94 -6.46 8.48
N THR A 77 12.20 -6.38 8.91
CA THR A 77 12.87 -5.09 9.17
C THR A 77 12.85 -4.19 7.93
N HIS A 78 13.25 -4.71 6.76
CA HIS A 78 13.22 -3.93 5.52
C HIS A 78 11.80 -3.56 5.10
N PHE A 79 10.85 -4.48 5.23
CA PHE A 79 9.44 -4.24 4.92
C PHE A 79 8.86 -3.12 5.78
N PHE A 80 9.06 -3.14 7.10
CA PHE A 80 8.53 -2.09 7.98
C PHE A 80 9.22 -0.74 7.77
N ASN A 81 10.53 -0.72 7.50
CA ASN A 81 11.25 0.50 7.11
C ASN A 81 10.67 1.08 5.82
N TRP A 82 10.47 0.27 4.79
CA TRP A 82 9.81 0.68 3.56
C TRP A 82 8.36 1.12 3.79
N TRP A 83 7.58 0.39 4.59
CA TRP A 83 6.19 0.71 4.87
C TRP A 83 6.04 2.07 5.59
N SER A 84 6.97 2.39 6.49
CA SER A 84 7.01 3.67 7.21
C SER A 84 7.16 4.88 6.27
N LEU A 85 7.75 4.69 5.08
CA LEU A 85 7.84 5.72 4.03
C LEU A 85 6.45 6.23 3.66
N PHE A 86 5.43 5.37 3.64
CA PHE A 86 4.06 5.78 3.31
C PHE A 86 3.28 6.38 4.49
N ALA A 87 3.78 6.22 5.71
CA ALA A 87 3.17 6.76 6.93
C ALA A 87 3.60 8.21 7.22
N GLY A 88 4.80 8.61 6.77
CA GLY A 88 5.42 9.90 7.08
C GLY A 88 5.18 11.03 6.06
N VAL A 89 5.46 12.27 6.47
CA VAL A 89 5.52 13.45 5.58
C VAL A 89 6.80 13.35 4.73
N MET A 90 6.81 12.47 3.73
CA MET A 90 7.98 12.29 2.85
C MET A 90 8.20 13.41 1.82
N SER A 91 7.31 14.39 1.76
CA SER A 91 7.56 15.62 1.01
C SER A 91 8.35 16.58 1.89
N LEU A 92 9.65 16.35 2.06
CA LEU A 92 10.53 17.48 2.38
C LEU A 92 10.38 18.49 1.22
N PRO A 93 10.15 19.78 1.49
CA PRO A 93 10.10 20.77 0.43
C PRO A 93 11.49 20.83 -0.24
N VAL A 94 11.63 20.23 -1.42
CA VAL A 94 12.89 20.09 -2.18
C VAL A 94 13.47 21.45 -2.64
N ARG A 95 12.86 22.58 -2.27
CA ARG A 95 13.21 23.91 -2.80
C ARG A 95 13.01 24.98 -1.72
N GLN A 96 13.98 25.13 -0.82
CA GLN A 96 14.05 26.27 0.09
C GLN A 96 15.46 26.87 0.04
N GLY A 97 15.58 28.06 -0.55
CA GLY A 97 16.82 28.83 -0.63
C GLY A 97 16.58 30.19 -1.28
N PRO A 98 17.49 31.16 -1.12
CA PRO A 98 17.35 32.53 -1.65
C PRO A 98 17.15 32.60 -3.16
N LEU A 99 17.60 31.56 -3.90
CA LEU A 99 17.39 31.46 -5.35
C LEU A 99 15.92 31.25 -5.73
N TRP A 100 15.11 30.63 -4.88
CA TRP A 100 13.70 30.29 -5.13
C TRP A 100 12.73 31.08 -4.23
N PRO A 101 12.57 32.40 -4.42
CA PRO A 101 11.66 33.22 -3.62
C PRO A 101 10.21 32.91 -3.99
N GLY A 102 9.53 32.11 -3.18
CA GLY A 102 8.10 31.87 -3.35
C GLY A 102 7.51 30.92 -2.32
N ILE A 103 6.23 31.11 -2.01
CA ILE A 103 5.43 30.13 -1.27
C ILE A 103 5.20 28.95 -2.22
N THR A 104 6.13 28.00 -2.25
CA THR A 104 5.93 26.75 -2.98
C THR A 104 4.75 26.03 -2.33
N LYS A 105 3.60 26.03 -3.02
CA LYS A 105 2.44 25.24 -2.61
C LYS A 105 2.93 23.82 -2.36
N THR A 106 2.80 23.34 -1.12
CA THR A 106 3.19 21.97 -0.79
C THR A 106 2.47 21.01 -1.73
N SER A 107 3.20 20.06 -2.28
CA SER A 107 2.62 19.07 -3.19
C SER A 107 1.43 18.38 -2.50
N LYS A 108 0.35 18.17 -3.25
CA LYS A 108 -0.83 17.48 -2.73
C LYS A 108 -0.39 16.07 -2.33
N LYS A 109 -0.58 15.71 -1.05
CA LYS A 109 -0.20 14.39 -0.54
C LYS A 109 -1.00 13.31 -1.25
N PHE A 110 -0.34 12.46 -2.02
CA PHE A 110 -0.95 11.32 -2.72
C PHE A 110 -1.87 10.49 -1.82
N GLY A 111 -1.38 10.12 -0.62
CA GLY A 111 -2.14 9.33 0.34
C GLY A 111 -3.46 9.96 0.80
N ARG A 112 -3.62 11.29 0.70
CA ARG A 112 -4.89 11.98 1.02
C ARG A 112 -5.98 11.70 -0.01
N HIS A 113 -5.58 11.44 -1.25
CA HIS A 113 -6.47 11.15 -2.36
C HIS A 113 -6.69 9.65 -2.56
N LEU A 114 -5.89 8.79 -1.90
CA LEU A 114 -6.05 7.35 -1.95
C LEU A 114 -7.30 6.92 -1.16
N ALA A 115 -8.33 6.47 -1.87
CA ALA A 115 -9.61 6.07 -1.29
C ALA A 115 -9.71 4.56 -1.03
N THR A 116 -9.18 3.73 -1.93
CA THR A 116 -9.12 2.28 -1.74
C THR A 116 -7.80 1.69 -2.20
N VAL A 117 -7.38 0.61 -1.55
CA VAL A 117 -6.27 -0.24 -2.01
C VAL A 117 -6.75 -1.69 -2.04
N LYS A 118 -6.57 -2.38 -3.16
CA LYS A 118 -6.86 -3.81 -3.30
C LYS A 118 -5.55 -4.57 -3.48
N TYR A 119 -5.37 -5.66 -2.74
CA TYR A 119 -4.22 -6.54 -2.84
C TYR A 119 -4.71 -7.92 -3.26
N LYS A 120 -4.24 -8.43 -4.39
CA LYS A 120 -4.62 -9.73 -4.93
C LYS A 120 -3.39 -10.58 -5.15
N LEU A 121 -3.28 -11.70 -4.47
CA LEU A 121 -2.21 -12.66 -4.65
C LEU A 121 -2.84 -14.01 -5.04
N LEU A 122 -2.37 -14.58 -6.14
CA LEU A 122 -2.71 -15.93 -6.56
C LEU A 122 -1.41 -16.65 -6.89
N LEU A 123 -1.01 -17.60 -6.04
CA LEU A 123 0.28 -18.29 -6.14
C LEU A 123 0.05 -19.81 -6.05
N SER A 124 0.54 -20.56 -7.05
CA SER A 124 0.42 -22.02 -7.05
C SER A 124 1.62 -22.65 -7.79
N PRO A 125 2.32 -23.63 -7.18
CA PRO A 125 2.38 -23.92 -5.75
C PRO A 125 3.15 -22.82 -4.99
N LEU A 126 2.94 -22.71 -3.68
CA LEU A 126 3.63 -21.74 -2.81
C LEU A 126 4.36 -22.45 -1.67
N PHE A 127 5.66 -22.17 -1.52
CA PHE A 127 6.47 -22.56 -0.37
C PHE A 127 6.81 -21.32 0.45
N ALA A 128 6.39 -21.28 1.72
CA ALA A 128 6.72 -20.20 2.63
C ALA A 128 7.63 -20.70 3.76
N SER A 129 8.54 -19.86 4.23
CA SER A 129 9.41 -20.20 5.36
C SER A 129 9.61 -19.01 6.29
N HIS A 130 9.45 -19.21 7.59
CA HIS A 130 9.79 -18.25 8.64
C HIS A 130 10.75 -18.92 9.64
N ILE A 131 12.04 -18.58 9.55
CA ILE A 131 13.11 -19.22 10.35
C ILE A 131 13.93 -18.16 11.07
N TYR A 132 14.16 -18.36 12.37
CA TYR A 132 15.00 -17.53 13.22
C TYR A 132 16.28 -18.25 13.60
N LYS A 133 17.40 -17.56 13.38
CA LYS A 133 18.69 -17.93 13.94
C LYS A 133 18.79 -17.40 15.38
N HIS A 134 19.14 -18.26 16.32
CA HIS A 134 19.37 -17.93 17.73
C HIS A 134 20.55 -18.74 18.27
N LYS A 135 21.10 -18.29 19.40
CA LYS A 135 22.05 -19.05 20.21
C LYS A 135 21.43 -19.21 21.58
N ASP A 136 21.41 -20.44 22.08
CA ASP A 136 20.95 -20.71 23.43
C ASP A 136 22.00 -20.25 24.44
N THR A 137 21.54 -19.79 25.60
CA THR A 137 22.41 -19.24 26.66
C THR A 137 23.44 -20.24 27.18
N GLU A 138 23.13 -21.53 27.09
CA GLU A 138 24.00 -22.64 27.52
C GLU A 138 25.14 -22.88 26.51
N ASP A 139 24.93 -22.55 25.23
CA ASP A 139 25.86 -22.84 24.13
C ASP A 139 26.69 -21.61 23.70
N TYR A 140 26.74 -20.55 24.52
CA TYR A 140 27.48 -19.32 24.17
C TYR A 140 28.99 -19.54 24.01
N GLY A 141 29.53 -20.61 24.61
CA GLY A 141 30.94 -21.00 24.50
C GLY A 141 31.25 -21.90 23.29
N GLU A 142 30.24 -22.45 22.62
CA GLU A 142 30.40 -23.35 21.49
C GLU A 142 30.10 -22.61 20.16
N ASP A 143 30.74 -23.01 19.07
CA ASP A 143 30.45 -22.46 17.74
C ASP A 143 29.22 -23.14 17.10
N VAL A 144 28.18 -23.35 17.92
CA VAL A 144 26.91 -23.92 17.50
C VAL A 144 25.90 -22.80 17.30
N VAL A 145 25.18 -22.88 16.19
CA VAL A 145 24.11 -21.96 15.84
C VAL A 145 22.84 -22.75 15.59
N THR A 146 21.79 -22.42 16.34
CA THR A 146 20.47 -23.04 16.17
C THR A 146 19.57 -22.18 15.30
N ALA A 147 18.83 -22.82 14.40
CA ALA A 147 17.83 -22.20 13.56
C ALA A 147 16.49 -22.92 13.69
N THR A 148 15.51 -22.24 14.28
CA THR A 148 14.16 -22.79 14.50
C THR A 148 13.12 -21.96 13.77
N GLY A 149 12.12 -22.63 13.21
CA GLY A 149 11.08 -21.96 12.43
C GLY A 149 10.00 -22.88 11.89
N ILE A 150 9.20 -22.32 10.98
CA ILE A 150 8.10 -23.00 10.31
C ILE A 150 8.32 -22.94 8.80
N LYS A 151 8.14 -24.07 8.14
CA LYS A 151 8.09 -24.19 6.68
C LYS A 151 6.71 -24.68 6.27
N VAL A 152 6.15 -24.04 5.26
CA VAL A 152 4.80 -24.28 4.77
C VAL A 152 4.87 -24.58 3.28
N ARG A 153 4.16 -25.61 2.85
CA ARG A 153 3.86 -25.88 1.44
C ARG A 153 2.36 -25.74 1.24
N LEU A 154 1.95 -24.97 0.25
CA LEU A 154 0.57 -24.79 -0.17
C LEU A 154 0.48 -25.17 -1.64
N GLY A 155 -0.54 -25.96 -2.01
CA GLY A 155 -0.82 -26.31 -3.41
C GLY A 155 -1.36 -25.10 -4.18
N ASN A 156 -2.31 -24.39 -3.57
CA ASN A 156 -2.86 -23.15 -4.09
C ASN A 156 -2.98 -22.13 -2.95
N PHE A 157 -2.66 -20.87 -3.23
CA PHE A 157 -2.78 -19.77 -2.28
C PHE A 157 -3.43 -18.58 -2.97
N LYS A 158 -4.62 -18.21 -2.49
CA LYS A 158 -5.39 -17.06 -2.92
C LYS A 158 -5.60 -16.12 -1.75
N PHE A 159 -5.21 -14.86 -1.95
CA PHE A 159 -5.39 -13.80 -0.97
C PHE A 159 -5.93 -12.56 -1.67
N ASP A 160 -7.12 -12.12 -1.26
CA ASP A 160 -7.73 -10.87 -1.72
C ASP A 160 -8.02 -9.97 -0.51
N LEU A 161 -7.39 -8.82 -0.41
CA LEU A 161 -7.55 -7.86 0.68
C LEU A 161 -7.96 -6.49 0.15
N HIS A 162 -9.10 -5.99 0.62
CA HIS A 162 -9.63 -4.70 0.21
C HIS A 162 -9.57 -3.74 1.40
N GLN A 163 -8.81 -2.66 1.25
CA GLN A 163 -8.75 -1.56 2.20
C GLN A 163 -9.51 -0.36 1.68
N ARG A 164 -10.25 0.31 2.56
CA ARG A 164 -10.99 1.54 2.28
C ARG A 164 -10.60 2.63 3.28
N ARG A 165 -10.52 3.87 2.80
CA ARG A 165 -10.32 5.04 3.66
C ARG A 165 -11.60 5.39 4.38
N GLU A 166 -11.56 5.32 5.70
CA GLU A 166 -12.67 5.63 6.59
C GLU A 166 -12.39 6.90 7.40
N ARG A 167 -13.44 7.63 7.74
CA ARG A 167 -13.34 8.80 8.61
C ARG A 167 -13.32 8.32 10.06
N VAL A 168 -12.22 8.60 10.76
CA VAL A 168 -12.07 8.30 12.17
C VAL A 168 -12.32 9.59 12.95
N GLN A 169 -13.32 9.57 13.81
CA GLN A 169 -13.53 10.64 14.78
C GLN A 169 -12.78 10.25 16.05
N THR A 170 -11.67 10.92 16.33
CA THR A 170 -10.95 10.70 17.59
C THR A 170 -11.44 11.74 18.60
N PRO A 171 -12.20 11.35 19.63
CA PRO A 171 -12.57 12.27 20.69
C PRO A 171 -11.30 12.58 21.50
N ILE A 172 -10.79 13.81 21.36
CA ILE A 172 -9.71 14.31 22.22
C ILE A 172 -10.38 14.86 23.47
N LYS A 173 -10.18 14.20 24.62
CA LYS A 173 -10.61 14.72 25.93
C LYS A 173 -10.01 16.12 26.12
N GLY A 174 -10.86 17.13 26.37
CA GLY A 174 -10.43 18.50 26.68
C GLY A 174 -10.41 19.50 25.49
N ARG A 175 -10.77 19.10 24.26
CA ARG A 175 -10.98 20.03 23.13
C ARG A 175 -12.41 19.95 22.60
N LEU A 176 -13.09 21.12 22.55
CA LEU A 176 -14.44 21.28 21.98
C LEU A 176 -14.54 20.83 20.51
N LYS A 177 -13.42 20.86 19.77
CA LYS A 177 -13.38 20.54 18.34
C LYS A 177 -12.80 19.15 18.11
N GLN A 178 -13.66 18.19 17.79
CA GLN A 178 -13.24 16.84 17.39
C GLN A 178 -12.37 16.91 16.13
N MET A 179 -11.19 16.27 16.17
CA MET A 179 -10.34 16.14 14.99
C MET A 179 -10.93 15.07 14.07
N LYS A 180 -11.41 15.50 12.89
CA LYS A 180 -11.83 14.60 11.81
C LYS A 180 -10.58 14.08 11.10
N SER A 181 -10.13 12.88 11.47
CA SER A 181 -9.03 12.19 10.78
C SER A 181 -9.57 11.16 9.79
N SER A 182 -8.73 10.65 8.90
CA SER A 182 -9.08 9.51 8.05
C SER A 182 -7.93 8.53 7.98
N ALA A 183 -8.24 7.24 8.06
CA ALA A 183 -7.28 6.16 8.03
C ALA A 183 -7.73 5.09 7.03
N MET A 184 -6.79 4.38 6.42
CA MET A 184 -7.09 3.17 5.66
C MET A 184 -7.45 2.06 6.65
N ARG A 185 -8.59 1.40 6.45
CA ARG A 185 -9.06 0.24 7.22
C ARG A 185 -9.31 -0.92 6.28
N ILE A 186 -9.14 -2.14 6.79
CA ILE A 186 -9.54 -3.35 6.06
C ILE A 186 -11.06 -3.36 6.03
N ASN A 187 -11.62 -3.47 4.83
CA ASN A 187 -13.06 -3.52 4.60
C ASN A 187 -13.55 -4.95 4.34
N GLN A 188 -12.83 -5.68 3.49
CA GLN A 188 -13.10 -7.07 3.13
C GLN A 188 -11.77 -7.81 2.94
N ALA A 189 -11.76 -9.08 3.29
CA ALA A 189 -10.61 -9.96 3.09
C ALA A 189 -11.12 -11.38 2.80
N GLU A 190 -10.52 -12.02 1.82
CA GLU A 190 -10.71 -13.43 1.50
C GLU A 190 -9.33 -14.09 1.46
N LEU A 191 -9.20 -15.20 2.17
CA LEU A 191 -8.00 -16.02 2.20
C LEU A 191 -8.44 -17.46 1.97
N ASP A 192 -7.90 -18.07 0.93
CA ASP A 192 -8.17 -19.44 0.54
C ASP A 192 -6.87 -20.15 0.20
N PHE A 193 -6.73 -21.38 0.67
CA PHE A 193 -5.55 -22.19 0.43
C PHE A 193 -5.89 -23.67 0.44
N GLU A 194 -5.22 -24.41 -0.44
CA GLU A 194 -5.45 -25.83 -0.64
C GLU A 194 -4.15 -26.63 -0.44
N ALA A 195 -4.30 -27.90 -0.03
CA ALA A 195 -3.19 -28.84 0.16
C ALA A 195 -2.06 -28.25 1.03
N ALA A 196 -2.41 -27.79 2.23
CA ALA A 196 -1.47 -27.16 3.15
C ALA A 196 -0.71 -28.19 4.01
N ASP A 197 0.62 -28.16 3.93
CA ASP A 197 1.53 -28.94 4.77
C ASP A 197 2.40 -27.97 5.57
N PHE A 198 2.26 -28.01 6.90
CA PHE A 198 3.00 -27.18 7.85
C PHE A 198 4.01 -28.05 8.60
N ARG A 199 5.27 -27.64 8.62
CA ARG A 199 6.34 -28.34 9.33
C ARG A 199 7.11 -27.37 10.21
N ALA A 200 7.28 -27.74 11.47
CA ALA A 200 8.28 -27.12 12.31
C ALA A 200 9.66 -27.65 11.89
N VAL A 201 10.64 -26.75 11.83
CA VAL A 201 12.03 -27.08 11.48
C VAL A 201 12.90 -26.54 12.59
N SER A 202 13.76 -27.39 13.14
CA SER A 202 14.86 -26.99 14.02
C SER A 202 16.13 -27.63 13.47
N ALA A 203 17.20 -26.86 13.38
CA ALA A 203 18.50 -27.32 12.94
C ALA A 203 19.60 -26.68 13.78
N SER A 204 20.54 -27.49 14.24
CA SER A 204 21.78 -27.03 14.87
C SER A 204 22.90 -27.14 13.83
N ILE A 205 23.63 -26.05 13.65
CA ILE A 205 24.74 -25.96 12.71
C ILE A 205 26.00 -25.79 13.55
N GLU A 206 26.85 -26.81 13.55
CA GLU A 206 28.18 -26.79 14.17
C GLU A 206 29.19 -26.18 13.16
N GLY A 207 29.98 -25.21 13.62
CA GLY A 207 31.04 -24.52 12.87
C GLY A 207 32.40 -25.19 12.99
#